data_AF-A0A2D2D734-F1
#
_entry.id   AF-A0A2D2D734-F1
#
_cell.length_a   1.000
_cell.length_b   1.000
_cell.length_c   1.000
_cell.angle_alpha   90.00
_cell.angle_beta   90.00
_cell.angle_gamma   90.00
#
_symmetry.space_group_name_H-M   'P 1'
#
loop_
_entity.id
_entity.type
_entity.pdbx_description
1 polymer ?
#
loop_
_entity_poly.entity_id
_entity_poly.type
_entity_poly.pdbx_seq_one_letter_code
_entity_poly.pdbx_strand_id
1 'polypeptide(L)'
;MANRSQKSAAVAAKANKNARPPRPQISFEAARLLCPTDAQAVSIATAFGLSTPDYLGIRASHEKLLRETALAFDDALNEKAAQMHFQRVVGIYVASAQGAGRFYSDKLTEARALTAKLANDSRDEDRDAPAGFESKAQRARQFAADLAMQSYALLAAAHGAIDAYLEITGEDWKPYVAPSEAETVERKSAAAELGAFG
;
A
#
# COMPACT_ATOMS: atom_id res chain seq x y z
N MET A 1 38.44 5.14 46.47
CA MET A 1 38.00 4.19 45.41
C MET A 1 36.49 4.17 45.37
N ALA A 2 35.93 4.06 44.16
CA ALA A 2 34.51 3.92 43.81
C ALA A 2 33.58 5.09 44.16
N ASN A 3 33.27 5.94 43.16
CA ASN A 3 31.89 5.98 42.63
C ASN A 3 31.78 6.69 41.27
N ARG A 4 32.68 6.36 40.33
CA ARG A 4 32.68 6.93 38.95
C ARG A 4 31.73 6.18 38.00
N SER A 5 30.88 5.28 38.51
CA SER A 5 30.09 4.34 37.68
C SER A 5 28.60 4.66 37.55
N GLN A 6 28.10 5.76 38.11
CA GLN A 6 26.66 6.10 38.06
C GLN A 6 26.30 7.28 37.14
N LYS A 7 27.27 7.94 36.48
CA LYS A 7 27.00 9.06 35.55
C LYS A 7 26.92 8.66 34.06
N SER A 8 27.13 7.39 33.72
CA SER A 8 27.20 6.95 32.31
C SER A 8 25.97 6.21 31.79
N ALA A 9 24.90 6.08 32.58
CA ALA A 9 23.68 5.34 32.18
C ALA A 9 22.45 6.24 31.94
N ALA A 10 22.56 7.56 32.12
CA ALA A 10 21.41 8.47 32.08
C ALA A 10 21.23 9.26 30.76
N VAL A 11 21.99 8.93 29.70
CA VAL A 11 21.86 9.56 28.37
C VAL A 11 21.21 8.59 27.34
N ALA A 12 20.82 7.39 27.77
CA ALA A 12 20.07 6.48 26.92
C ALA A 12 18.56 6.80 26.98
N ALA A 13 18.01 7.18 25.82
CA ALA A 13 16.59 7.17 25.48
C ALA A 13 15.66 8.13 26.26
N LYS A 14 15.76 9.44 26.00
CA LYS A 14 14.54 10.26 25.97
C LYS A 14 13.77 9.91 24.69
N ALA A 15 12.97 8.84 24.76
CA ALA A 15 12.03 8.51 23.70
C ALA A 15 11.11 9.72 23.46
N ASN A 16 11.14 10.26 22.24
CA ASN A 16 10.32 11.37 21.84
C ASN A 16 8.84 10.94 21.93
N LYS A 17 8.11 11.49 22.89
CA LYS A 17 6.71 11.12 23.21
C LYS A 17 5.74 11.46 22.06
N ASN A 18 6.21 12.21 21.07
CA ASN A 18 5.50 12.58 19.84
C ASN A 18 5.98 11.80 18.60
N ALA A 19 6.82 10.77 18.75
CA ALA A 19 7.23 9.94 17.61
C ALA A 19 6.01 9.15 17.12
N ARG A 20 5.42 9.62 16.01
CA ARG A 20 4.41 8.87 15.27
C ARG A 20 4.98 7.47 15.00
N PRO A 21 4.23 6.38 15.29
CA PRO A 21 4.72 5.04 15.02
C PRO A 21 5.16 4.93 13.57
N PRO A 22 6.26 4.23 13.28
CA PRO A 22 6.76 4.09 11.91
C PRO A 22 5.62 3.57 11.04
N ARG A 23 5.35 4.27 9.94
CA ARG A 23 4.34 3.81 8.98
C ARG A 23 4.73 2.41 8.52
N PRO A 24 3.79 1.45 8.46
CA PRO A 24 4.10 0.10 7.98
C PRO A 24 4.78 0.21 6.63
N GLN A 25 5.89 -0.50 6.45
CA GLN A 25 6.62 -0.49 5.19
C GLN A 25 5.69 -0.98 4.09
N ILE A 26 5.51 -0.13 3.06
CA ILE A 26 4.74 -0.50 1.88
C ILE A 26 5.58 -1.44 1.02
N SER A 27 5.00 -2.44 0.38
CA SER A 27 5.67 -3.25 -0.63
C SER A 27 4.65 -3.84 -1.59
N PHE A 28 5.08 -4.01 -2.85
CA PHE A 28 4.22 -4.62 -3.86
C PHE A 28 3.91 -6.08 -3.51
N GLU A 29 4.89 -6.82 -2.98
CA GLU A 29 4.67 -8.19 -2.50
C GLU A 29 3.62 -8.29 -1.39
N ALA A 30 3.61 -7.34 -0.44
CA ALA A 30 2.57 -7.30 0.57
C ALA A 30 1.19 -7.05 -0.05
N ALA A 31 1.08 -6.16 -1.05
CA ALA A 31 -0.16 -5.95 -1.78
C ALA A 31 -0.62 -7.23 -2.51
N ARG A 32 0.29 -7.93 -3.19
CA ARG A 32 -0.01 -9.20 -3.90
C ARG A 32 -0.55 -10.29 -2.99
N LEU A 33 -0.06 -10.38 -1.75
CA LEU A 33 -0.55 -11.37 -0.77
C LEU A 33 -1.93 -11.03 -0.20
N LEU A 34 -2.30 -9.75 -0.19
CA LEU A 34 -3.55 -9.27 0.40
C LEU A 34 -4.68 -9.19 -0.63
N CYS A 35 -4.37 -8.76 -1.85
CA CYS A 35 -5.33 -8.66 -2.94
C CYS A 35 -5.65 -10.05 -3.53
N PRO A 36 -6.80 -10.21 -4.22
CA PRO A 36 -7.11 -11.44 -4.93
C PRO A 36 -6.09 -11.74 -6.04
N THR A 37 -5.82 -13.02 -6.28
CA THR A 37 -5.16 -13.49 -7.51
C THR A 37 -6.11 -13.45 -8.69
N ASP A 38 -5.60 -13.56 -9.93
CA ASP A 38 -6.43 -13.60 -11.14
C ASP A 38 -7.52 -14.69 -11.07
N ALA A 39 -7.13 -15.89 -10.66
CA ALA A 39 -8.06 -17.01 -10.49
C ALA A 39 -9.12 -16.74 -9.42
N GLN A 40 -8.74 -16.08 -8.32
CA GLN A 40 -9.69 -15.68 -7.27
C GLN A 40 -10.63 -14.58 -7.78
N ALA A 41 -10.12 -13.59 -8.51
CA ALA A 41 -10.93 -12.50 -9.06
C ALA A 41 -11.99 -13.03 -10.02
N VAL A 42 -11.63 -13.94 -10.93
CA VAL A 42 -12.57 -14.61 -11.84
C VAL A 42 -13.62 -15.42 -11.07
N SER A 43 -13.18 -16.19 -10.07
CA SER A 43 -14.07 -17.02 -9.26
C SER A 43 -15.07 -16.19 -8.45
N ILE A 44 -14.61 -15.13 -7.79
CA ILE A 44 -15.46 -14.20 -7.03
C ILE A 44 -16.43 -13.49 -7.97
N ALA A 45 -15.95 -12.97 -9.11
CA ALA A 45 -16.80 -12.29 -10.08
C ALA A 45 -17.93 -13.19 -10.58
N THR A 46 -17.60 -14.45 -10.91
CA THR A 46 -18.59 -15.44 -11.34
C THR A 46 -19.61 -15.74 -10.24
N ALA A 47 -19.15 -15.96 -9.00
CA ALA A 47 -20.01 -16.34 -7.88
C ALA A 47 -20.97 -15.22 -7.45
N PHE A 48 -20.59 -13.96 -7.63
CA PHE A 48 -21.35 -12.79 -7.19
C PHE A 48 -21.96 -11.99 -8.35
N GLY A 49 -21.86 -12.47 -9.60
CA GLY A 49 -22.38 -11.78 -10.78
C GLY A 49 -21.70 -10.44 -11.07
N LEU A 50 -20.42 -10.28 -10.71
CA LEU A 50 -19.64 -9.08 -10.95
C LEU A 50 -18.85 -9.18 -12.26
N SER A 51 -18.35 -8.05 -12.74
CA SER A 51 -17.40 -8.00 -13.85
C SER A 51 -15.97 -8.10 -13.32
N THR A 52 -15.14 -8.96 -13.89
CA THR A 52 -13.71 -9.02 -13.58
C THR A 52 -12.99 -7.82 -14.20
N PRO A 53 -12.22 -7.03 -13.43
CA PRO A 53 -11.40 -5.97 -13.99
C PRO A 53 -10.38 -6.48 -15.01
N ASP A 54 -10.17 -5.75 -16.12
CA ASP A 54 -9.10 -6.04 -17.08
C ASP A 54 -7.73 -5.66 -16.49
N TYR A 55 -7.13 -6.61 -15.79
CA TYR A 55 -5.85 -6.39 -15.11
C TYR A 55 -4.75 -5.94 -16.06
N LEU A 56 -4.62 -6.59 -17.23
CA LEU A 56 -3.57 -6.27 -18.19
C LEU A 56 -3.79 -4.90 -18.82
N GLY A 57 -5.04 -4.56 -19.18
CA GLY A 57 -5.38 -3.24 -19.69
C GLY A 57 -5.13 -2.13 -18.67
N ILE A 58 -5.50 -2.33 -17.41
CA ILE A 58 -5.24 -1.35 -16.33
C ILE A 58 -3.75 -1.17 -16.09
N ARG A 59 -2.98 -2.27 -16.04
CA ARG A 59 -1.52 -2.26 -15.91
C ARG A 59 -0.88 -1.44 -17.03
N ALA A 60 -1.17 -1.81 -18.29
CA ALA A 60 -0.62 -1.12 -19.46
C ALA A 60 -1.00 0.37 -19.51
N SER A 61 -2.22 0.70 -19.09
CA SER A 61 -2.69 2.10 -19.07
C SER A 61 -1.93 2.94 -18.04
N HIS A 62 -1.68 2.41 -16.84
CA HIS A 62 -0.95 3.13 -15.79
C HIS A 62 0.55 3.23 -16.08
N GLU A 63 1.12 2.19 -16.68
CA GLU A 63 2.49 2.22 -17.17
C GLU A 63 2.67 3.33 -18.22
N LYS A 64 1.82 3.33 -19.25
CA LYS A 64 1.81 4.35 -20.30
C LYS A 64 1.63 5.76 -19.73
N LEU A 65 0.66 5.95 -18.82
CA LEU A 65 0.40 7.24 -18.18
C LEU A 65 1.66 7.81 -17.50
N LEU A 66 2.36 7.01 -16.70
CA LEU A 66 3.54 7.49 -15.99
C LEU A 66 4.73 7.75 -16.91
N ARG A 67 4.87 6.97 -17.99
CA ARG A 67 5.89 7.24 -19.01
C ARG A 67 5.62 8.54 -19.75
N GLU A 68 4.37 8.80 -20.12
CA GLU A 68 3.99 10.05 -20.78
C GLU A 68 4.23 11.26 -19.88
N THR A 69 3.94 11.16 -18.57
CA THR A 69 4.25 12.24 -17.63
C THR A 69 5.75 12.41 -17.39
N ALA A 70 6.54 11.33 -17.45
CA ALA A 70 8.01 11.43 -17.39
C ALA A 70 8.59 12.17 -18.59
N LEU A 71 8.11 11.84 -19.81
CA LEU A 71 8.55 12.53 -21.03
C LEU A 71 8.21 14.02 -21.02
N ALA A 72 7.11 14.42 -20.36
CA ALA A 72 6.71 15.81 -20.24
C ALA A 72 7.68 16.66 -19.39
N PHE A 73 8.57 16.05 -18.60
CA PHE A 73 9.63 16.77 -17.91
C PHE A 73 10.82 17.12 -18.81
N ASP A 74 11.00 16.45 -19.96
CA ASP A 74 12.11 16.68 -20.89
C ASP A 74 13.47 16.80 -20.15
N ASP A 75 14.27 17.84 -20.43
CA ASP A 75 15.53 18.12 -19.72
C ASP A 75 15.35 18.89 -18.39
N ALA A 76 14.10 19.14 -17.94
CA ALA A 76 13.85 19.93 -16.73
C ALA A 76 14.18 19.17 -15.43
N LEU A 77 14.26 17.84 -15.48
CA LEU A 77 14.71 17.01 -14.37
C LEU A 77 15.97 16.26 -14.78
N ASN A 78 17.02 16.37 -13.96
CA ASN A 78 18.12 15.41 -14.05
C ASN A 78 17.66 14.02 -13.58
N GLU A 79 18.44 12.99 -13.93
CA GLU A 79 18.16 11.59 -13.62
C GLU A 79 17.85 11.36 -12.14
N LYS A 80 18.62 11.98 -11.24
CA LYS A 80 18.42 11.80 -9.79
C LYS A 80 17.10 12.41 -9.31
N ALA A 81 16.75 13.59 -9.83
CA ALA A 81 15.50 14.25 -9.51
C ALA A 81 14.29 13.47 -10.05
N ALA A 82 14.39 12.93 -11.27
CA ALA A 82 13.38 12.03 -11.85
C ALA A 82 13.20 10.78 -10.98
N GLN A 83 14.31 10.10 -10.61
CA GLN A 83 14.28 8.93 -9.74
C GLN A 83 13.58 9.22 -8.41
N MET A 84 13.94 10.32 -7.72
CA MET A 84 13.33 10.71 -6.44
C MET A 84 11.85 11.08 -6.57
N HIS A 85 11.47 11.73 -7.67
CA HIS A 85 10.09 12.10 -7.96
C HIS A 85 9.24 10.84 -8.19
N PHE A 86 9.63 10.01 -9.16
CA PHE A 86 8.87 8.81 -9.51
C PHE A 86 8.90 7.74 -8.40
N GLN A 87 9.95 7.69 -7.58
CA GLN A 87 9.99 6.85 -6.39
C GLN A 87 8.80 7.11 -5.45
N ARG A 88 8.45 8.40 -5.27
CA ARG A 88 7.31 8.82 -4.44
C ARG A 88 5.98 8.57 -5.13
N VAL A 89 5.88 8.88 -6.42
CA VAL A 89 4.66 8.66 -7.23
C VAL A 89 4.27 7.20 -7.24
N VAL A 90 5.20 6.30 -7.58
CA VAL A 90 4.96 4.84 -7.59
C VAL A 90 4.63 4.32 -6.19
N GLY A 91 5.30 4.86 -5.16
CA GLY A 91 4.97 4.54 -3.77
C GLY A 91 3.51 4.80 -3.39
N ILE A 92 2.85 5.81 -3.98
CA ILE A 92 1.43 6.08 -3.73
C ILE A 92 0.55 4.97 -4.30
N TYR A 93 0.84 4.49 -5.51
CA TYR A 93 0.10 3.37 -6.13
C TYR A 93 0.24 2.08 -5.32
N VAL A 94 1.47 1.74 -4.92
CA VAL A 94 1.75 0.56 -4.09
C VAL A 94 1.05 0.67 -2.73
N ALA A 95 1.09 1.84 -2.09
CA ALA A 95 0.39 2.08 -0.84
C ALA A 95 -1.13 1.93 -0.98
N SER A 96 -1.71 2.43 -2.09
CA SER A 96 -3.13 2.31 -2.39
C SER A 96 -3.55 0.84 -2.56
N ALA A 97 -2.81 0.08 -3.38
CA ALA A 97 -3.06 -1.34 -3.58
C ALA A 97 -2.96 -2.14 -2.27
N GLN A 98 -1.91 -1.91 -1.49
CA GLN A 98 -1.73 -2.59 -0.21
C GLN A 98 -2.81 -2.21 0.81
N GLY A 99 -3.22 -0.94 0.85
CA GLY A 99 -4.31 -0.47 1.70
C GLY A 99 -5.65 -1.09 1.34
N ALA A 100 -5.98 -1.13 0.04
CA ALA A 100 -7.20 -1.76 -0.47
C ALA A 100 -7.19 -3.27 -0.21
N GLY A 101 -6.06 -3.96 -0.42
CA GLY A 101 -5.90 -5.37 -0.10
C GLY A 101 -6.11 -5.67 1.38
N ARG A 102 -5.54 -4.86 2.29
CA ARG A 102 -5.80 -5.00 3.75
C ARG A 102 -7.28 -4.88 4.07
N PHE A 103 -7.92 -3.83 3.54
CA PHE A 103 -9.33 -3.60 3.81
C PHE A 103 -10.22 -4.73 3.29
N TYR A 104 -9.95 -5.23 2.07
CA TYR A 104 -10.59 -6.42 1.54
C TYR A 104 -10.38 -7.64 2.44
N SER A 105 -9.14 -7.93 2.85
CA SER A 105 -8.81 -9.06 3.71
C SER A 105 -9.54 -9.01 5.06
N ASP A 106 -9.63 -7.82 5.67
CA ASP A 106 -10.36 -7.61 6.93
C ASP A 106 -11.86 -7.87 6.75
N LYS A 107 -12.46 -7.36 5.67
CA LYS A 107 -13.88 -7.57 5.35
C LYS A 107 -14.22 -8.99 4.95
N LEU A 108 -13.31 -9.69 4.28
CA LEU A 108 -13.46 -11.12 4.02
C LEU A 108 -13.47 -11.93 5.32
N THR A 109 -12.62 -11.57 6.28
CA THR A 109 -12.58 -12.20 7.59
C THR A 109 -13.87 -11.96 8.37
N GLU A 110 -14.38 -10.73 8.37
CA GLU A 110 -15.68 -10.38 8.96
C GLU A 110 -16.83 -11.19 8.33
N ALA A 111 -16.88 -11.26 6.99
CA ALA A 111 -17.90 -12.01 6.27
C ALA A 111 -17.85 -13.52 6.60
N ARG A 112 -16.65 -14.10 6.74
CA ARG A 112 -16.47 -15.50 7.18
C ARG A 112 -16.98 -15.71 8.60
N ALA A 113 -16.65 -14.81 9.53
CA ALA A 113 -17.11 -14.91 10.91
C ALA A 113 -18.64 -14.83 11.03
N LEU A 114 -19.28 -13.91 10.31
CA LEU A 114 -20.74 -13.79 10.26
C LEU A 114 -21.40 -15.03 9.63
N THR A 115 -20.78 -15.61 8.60
CA THR A 115 -21.27 -16.83 7.96
C THR A 115 -21.17 -18.04 8.90
N ALA A 116 -20.07 -18.16 9.64
CA ALA A 116 -19.89 -19.22 10.63
C ALA A 116 -20.88 -19.11 11.81
N LYS A 117 -21.18 -17.87 12.26
CA LYS A 117 -22.20 -17.64 13.30
C LYS A 117 -23.57 -18.13 12.84
N LEU A 118 -23.97 -17.78 11.61
CA LEU A 118 -25.25 -18.20 11.01
C LEU A 118 -25.39 -19.73 10.89
N ALA A 119 -24.29 -20.45 10.61
CA ALA A 119 -24.33 -21.90 10.47
C ALA A 119 -24.49 -22.67 11.79
N ASN A 120 -24.34 -22.00 12.94
CA ASN A 120 -24.33 -22.63 14.27
C ASN A 120 -25.68 -22.50 15.01
N ASP A 121 -26.78 -22.49 14.25
CA ASP A 121 -28.20 -22.22 14.61
C ASP A 121 -28.86 -23.21 15.62
N SER A 122 -28.09 -23.73 16.59
CA SER A 122 -28.59 -24.50 17.74
C SER A 122 -29.01 -23.62 18.93
N ARG A 123 -29.28 -22.32 18.70
CA ARG A 123 -29.80 -21.39 19.71
C ARG A 123 -30.92 -20.55 19.11
N ASP A 124 -32.15 -20.90 19.47
CA ASP A 124 -33.45 -20.31 19.07
C ASP A 124 -33.63 -18.79 19.27
N GLU A 125 -32.60 -18.02 19.65
CA GLU A 125 -32.74 -16.61 20.08
C GLU A 125 -32.42 -15.55 19.00
N ASP A 126 -31.77 -15.89 17.88
CA ASP A 126 -31.35 -14.91 16.86
C ASP A 126 -31.85 -15.29 15.44
N ARG A 127 -33.16 -15.43 15.24
CA ARG A 127 -33.73 -15.64 13.90
C ARG A 127 -33.59 -14.35 13.07
N ASP A 128 -32.41 -14.16 12.48
CA ASP A 128 -32.05 -12.95 11.74
C ASP A 128 -32.85 -12.84 10.43
N ALA A 129 -33.44 -11.65 10.23
CA ALA A 129 -34.27 -11.20 9.11
C ALA A 129 -35.55 -12.03 8.81
N PRO A 130 -36.70 -11.38 8.54
CA PRO A 130 -37.89 -12.10 8.06
C PRO A 130 -37.56 -12.92 6.80
N ALA A 131 -38.13 -14.12 6.69
CA ALA A 131 -37.92 -15.00 5.54
C ALA A 131 -38.15 -14.23 4.22
N GLY A 132 -37.13 -14.20 3.35
CA GLY A 132 -37.16 -13.47 2.07
C GLY A 132 -36.26 -12.23 1.99
N PHE A 133 -35.61 -11.81 3.09
CA PHE A 133 -34.66 -10.69 3.10
C PHE A 133 -33.20 -11.17 3.23
N GLU A 134 -32.25 -10.41 2.65
CA GLU A 134 -30.83 -10.74 2.75
C GLU A 134 -30.32 -10.69 4.19
N SER A 135 -29.68 -11.77 4.63
CA SER A 135 -29.07 -11.82 5.95
C SER A 135 -27.88 -10.86 6.05
N LYS A 136 -27.54 -10.45 7.27
CA LYS A 136 -26.32 -9.65 7.53
C LYS A 136 -25.06 -10.34 6.99
N ALA A 137 -25.00 -11.68 7.08
CA ALA A 137 -23.89 -12.46 6.55
C ALA A 137 -23.82 -12.41 5.01
N GLN A 138 -24.97 -12.45 4.32
CA GLN A 138 -25.02 -12.31 2.85
C GLN A 138 -24.52 -10.93 2.40
N ARG A 139 -25.02 -9.85 3.02
CA ARG A 139 -24.57 -8.49 2.70
C ARG A 139 -23.07 -8.29 2.93
N ALA A 140 -22.53 -8.87 4.01
CA ALA A 140 -21.10 -8.82 4.29
C ALA A 140 -20.27 -9.54 3.22
N ARG A 141 -20.75 -10.69 2.71
CA ARG A 141 -20.10 -11.41 1.60
C ARG A 141 -20.14 -10.62 0.30
N GLN A 142 -21.27 -10.02 -0.05
CA GLN A 142 -21.40 -9.18 -1.24
C GLN A 142 -20.43 -7.99 -1.18
N PHE A 143 -20.39 -7.30 -0.04
CA PHE A 143 -19.48 -6.17 0.15
C PHE A 143 -18.00 -6.59 0.04
N ALA A 144 -17.62 -7.74 0.61
CA ALA A 144 -16.26 -8.26 0.45
C ALA A 144 -15.93 -8.62 -1.00
N ALA A 145 -16.91 -9.11 -1.79
CA ALA A 145 -16.72 -9.40 -3.21
C ALA A 145 -16.49 -8.13 -4.04
N ASP A 146 -17.22 -7.06 -3.78
CA ASP A 146 -17.01 -5.77 -4.45
C ASP A 146 -15.61 -5.20 -4.14
N LEU A 147 -15.19 -5.28 -2.88
CA LEU A 147 -13.85 -4.87 -2.46
C LEU A 147 -12.74 -5.73 -3.06
N ALA A 148 -13.00 -7.01 -3.32
CA ALA A 148 -12.08 -7.89 -4.03
C ALA A 148 -11.78 -7.32 -5.42
N MET A 149 -12.80 -6.92 -6.18
CA MET A 149 -12.61 -6.36 -7.53
C MET A 149 -11.86 -5.03 -7.49
N GLN A 150 -12.18 -4.16 -6.53
CA GLN A 150 -11.50 -2.87 -6.37
C GLN A 150 -10.01 -3.03 -6.02
N SER A 151 -9.70 -3.90 -5.04
CA SER A 151 -8.32 -4.16 -4.64
C SER A 151 -7.50 -4.85 -5.73
N TYR A 152 -8.12 -5.71 -6.53
CA TYR A 152 -7.52 -6.34 -7.71
C TYR A 152 -7.16 -5.32 -8.80
N ALA A 153 -8.08 -4.40 -9.12
CA ALA A 153 -7.83 -3.31 -10.07
C ALA A 153 -6.69 -2.37 -9.59
N LEU A 154 -6.65 -2.04 -8.30
CA LEU A 154 -5.59 -1.22 -7.74
C LEU A 154 -4.22 -1.93 -7.73
N LEU A 155 -4.21 -3.26 -7.56
CA LEU A 155 -2.99 -4.06 -7.71
C LEU A 155 -2.46 -3.97 -9.15
N ALA A 156 -3.34 -4.02 -10.15
CA ALA A 156 -2.96 -3.85 -11.56
C ALA A 156 -2.33 -2.48 -11.83
N ALA A 157 -2.94 -1.42 -11.29
CA ALA A 157 -2.42 -0.06 -11.40
C ALA A 157 -1.03 0.08 -10.74
N ALA A 158 -0.84 -0.53 -9.56
CA ALA A 158 0.46 -0.55 -8.88
C ALA A 158 1.53 -1.32 -9.67
N HIS A 159 1.15 -2.41 -10.34
CA HIS A 159 2.05 -3.16 -11.20
C HIS A 159 2.55 -2.28 -12.36
N GLY A 160 1.62 -1.65 -13.10
CA GLY A 160 1.97 -0.79 -14.23
C GLY A 160 2.82 0.41 -13.80
N ALA A 161 2.56 0.95 -12.61
CA ALA A 161 3.39 2.01 -12.06
C ALA A 161 4.83 1.56 -11.81
N ILE A 162 5.03 0.34 -11.28
CA ILE A 162 6.35 -0.24 -11.06
C ILE A 162 7.08 -0.50 -12.38
N ASP A 163 6.39 -1.01 -13.39
CA ASP A 163 6.98 -1.21 -14.72
C ASP A 163 7.45 0.13 -15.32
N ALA A 164 6.62 1.17 -15.22
CA ALA A 164 7.02 2.50 -15.67
C ALA A 164 8.23 3.05 -14.90
N TYR A 165 8.33 2.81 -13.58
CA TYR A 165 9.50 3.22 -12.82
C TYR A 165 10.79 2.60 -13.37
N LEU A 166 10.75 1.29 -13.68
CA LEU A 166 11.88 0.60 -14.29
C LEU A 166 12.24 1.21 -15.64
N GLU A 167 11.26 1.51 -16.49
CA GLU A 167 11.54 2.14 -17.79
C GLU A 167 12.07 3.57 -17.68
N ILE A 168 11.56 4.36 -16.73
CA ILE A 168 11.95 5.77 -16.56
C ILE A 168 13.35 5.88 -15.96
N THR A 169 13.71 4.97 -15.04
CA THR A 169 14.93 5.10 -14.22
C THR A 169 15.99 4.04 -14.50
N GLY A 170 15.65 2.95 -15.18
CA GLY A 170 16.52 1.79 -15.35
C GLY A 170 16.68 0.93 -14.09
N GLU A 171 15.98 1.22 -13.00
CA GLU A 171 16.10 0.52 -11.71
C GLU A 171 14.79 -0.13 -11.25
N ASP A 172 14.89 -1.27 -10.56
CA ASP A 172 13.73 -1.87 -9.89
C ASP A 172 13.21 -0.98 -8.75
N TRP A 173 11.91 -0.72 -8.74
CA TRP A 173 11.29 0.03 -7.64
C TRP A 173 11.39 -0.75 -6.32
N LYS A 174 11.88 -0.09 -5.27
CA LYS A 174 11.95 -0.64 -3.91
C LYS A 174 11.30 0.33 -2.92
N PRO A 175 10.69 -0.15 -1.83
CA PRO A 175 10.16 0.72 -0.79
C PRO A 175 11.24 1.65 -0.23
N TYR A 176 10.91 2.94 -0.11
CA TYR A 176 11.85 3.90 0.45
C TYR A 176 12.17 3.58 1.92
N VAL A 177 13.47 3.44 2.22
CA VAL A 177 14.00 3.32 3.57
C VAL A 177 14.82 4.57 3.84
N ALA A 178 14.47 5.31 4.90
CA ALA A 178 15.22 6.50 5.28
C ALA A 178 16.66 6.09 5.67
N PRO A 179 17.70 6.75 5.14
CA PRO A 179 19.07 6.53 5.59
C PRO A 179 19.18 6.78 7.10
N SER A 180 19.91 5.93 7.82
CA SER A 180 20.25 6.18 9.22
C SER A 180 21.16 7.41 9.31
N GLU A 181 20.89 8.32 10.25
CA GLU A 181 21.67 9.55 10.47
C GLU A 181 23.15 9.24 10.75
N ALA A 182 23.99 9.25 9.72
CA ALA A 182 25.44 9.22 9.86
C ALA A 182 26.06 10.29 8.95
N GLU A 183 26.61 11.31 9.64
CA GLU A 183 27.58 12.33 9.24
C GLU A 183 27.22 13.34 8.15
N THR A 184 27.33 14.65 8.49
CA THR A 184 27.44 15.69 7.47
C THR A 184 28.53 16.69 7.84
N VAL A 185 29.71 16.52 7.25
CA VAL A 185 30.69 17.58 6.98
C VAL A 185 30.16 18.51 5.86
N GLU A 186 29.13 18.08 5.12
CA GLU A 186 28.42 18.76 4.02
C GLU A 186 27.66 20.05 4.39
N ARG A 187 27.44 20.35 5.68
CA ARG A 187 26.67 21.55 6.08
C ARG A 187 27.36 22.87 5.74
N LYS A 188 28.68 22.87 5.55
CA LYS A 188 29.44 24.09 5.24
C LYS A 188 29.51 24.40 3.74
N SER A 189 29.46 23.39 2.87
CA SER A 189 29.34 23.56 1.41
C SER A 189 27.90 23.93 1.00
N ALA A 190 26.91 23.31 1.65
CA ALA A 190 25.49 23.59 1.41
C ALA A 190 25.11 25.07 1.63
N ALA A 191 25.73 25.77 2.59
CA ALA A 191 25.45 27.18 2.83
C ALA A 191 25.92 28.11 1.69
N ALA A 192 26.98 27.73 0.96
CA ALA A 192 27.47 28.49 -0.18
C ALA A 192 26.62 28.26 -1.44
N GLU A 193 26.12 27.03 -1.62
CA GLU A 193 25.23 26.65 -2.73
C GLU A 193 23.81 27.18 -2.54
N LEU A 194 23.31 27.23 -1.30
CA LEU A 194 22.02 27.83 -0.98
C LEU A 194 21.96 29.33 -1.27
N GLY A 195 23.09 30.04 -1.18
CA GLY A 195 23.21 31.44 -1.58
C GLY A 195 23.01 31.69 -3.08
N ALA A 196 23.07 30.64 -3.92
CA ALA A 196 22.80 30.75 -5.36
C ALA A 196 21.29 30.79 -5.70
N PHE A 197 20.42 30.48 -4.74
CA PHE A 197 18.96 30.45 -4.94
C PHE A 197 18.23 31.72 -4.47
N GLY A 198 18.93 32.70 -3.87
CA GLY A 198 18.36 33.96 -3.37
C GLY A 198 17.98 33.92 -1.89
#